data_AF-A0A1Q9NCD1-F1
#
_entry.id   AF-A0A1Q9NCD1-F1
#
_cell.length_a   1.000
_cell.length_b   1.000
_cell.length_c   1.000
_cell.angle_alpha   90.00
_cell.angle_beta   90.00
_cell.angle_gamma   90.00
#
_symmetry.space_group_name_H-M   'P 1'
#
loop_
_entity.id
_entity.type
_entity.pdbx_description
1 polymer ?
#
loop_
_entity_poly.entity_id
_entity_poly.type
_entity_poly.pdbx_seq_one_letter_code
_entity_poly.pdbx_strand_id
1 'polypeptide(L)'
;MRTKKHVHIYPIYTDKRIKPDRNLIEFISKILFGKEDILICHLGVPLGNESISIGKIGIQNKIEIDTRLIYMLNKFINLTVIYDSTTPERKILQYISLQLLVILFGSINHKLKYLFNELLKSELLEIGYTSTTALRENNHLEFKNRDWLPTKDKDIVEKISNLIKSKYKEKFLAIIIGFHEKDQLIEGIPLSQFGDDRVNNLEEKIKGKISYEFRIDKLQVNKNQFLLVLFVYEPIIN
;
A
#
# COMPACT_ATOMS: atom_id res chain seq x y z
N MET A 1 -26.72 21.65 22.93
CA MET A 1 -25.34 22.22 22.91
C MET A 1 -24.36 21.13 22.53
N ARG A 2 -23.72 21.22 21.36
CA ARG A 2 -22.60 20.32 21.01
C ARG A 2 -21.37 20.82 21.78
N THR A 3 -20.89 20.06 22.74
CA THR A 3 -19.61 20.32 23.41
C THR A 3 -18.52 20.38 22.33
N LYS A 4 -17.78 21.49 22.25
CA LYS A 4 -16.60 21.61 21.38
C LYS A 4 -15.59 20.55 21.85
N LYS A 5 -15.54 19.41 21.16
CA LYS A 5 -14.53 18.40 21.39
C LYS A 5 -13.19 19.06 21.03
N HIS A 6 -12.32 19.28 22.02
CA HIS A 6 -10.98 19.78 21.76
C HIS A 6 -10.26 18.75 20.89
N VAL A 7 -9.96 19.11 19.65
CA VAL A 7 -9.20 18.25 18.74
C VAL A 7 -7.71 18.49 19.05
N HIS A 8 -7.07 17.51 19.68
CA HIS A 8 -5.62 17.56 19.90
C HIS A 8 -4.91 17.36 18.56
N ILE A 9 -4.10 18.33 18.17
CA ILE A 9 -3.22 18.25 17.00
C ILE A 9 -1.86 17.79 17.47
N TYR A 10 -1.38 16.68 16.93
CA TYR A 10 -0.05 16.14 17.18
C TYR A 10 0.94 16.68 16.14
N PRO A 11 1.84 17.59 16.53
CA PRO A 11 2.88 18.07 15.64
C PRO A 11 3.91 16.96 15.36
N ILE A 12 4.27 16.80 14.09
CA ILE A 12 5.29 15.86 13.62
C ILE A 12 6.45 16.64 13.00
N TYR A 13 7.66 16.22 13.34
CA TYR A 13 8.91 16.72 12.79
C TYR A 13 9.72 15.54 12.23
N THR A 14 9.45 15.17 10.98
CA THR A 14 10.14 14.05 10.35
C THR A 14 10.48 14.37 8.90
N ASP A 15 11.75 14.22 8.56
CA ASP A 15 12.23 14.33 7.18
C ASP A 15 13.51 13.49 7.02
N LYS A 16 14.13 13.54 5.84
CA LYS A 16 15.36 12.78 5.58
C LYS A 16 16.52 13.07 6.56
N ARG A 17 16.48 14.19 7.29
CA ARG A 17 17.47 14.61 8.30
C ARG A 17 17.03 14.27 9.72
N ILE A 18 15.72 14.24 9.97
CA ILE A 18 15.14 13.91 11.27
C ILE A 18 14.33 12.61 11.14
N LYS A 19 14.99 11.49 11.42
CA LYS A 19 14.36 10.18 11.38
C LYS A 19 13.32 10.06 12.51
N PRO A 20 12.09 9.61 12.23
CA PRO A 20 11.14 9.27 13.29
C PRO A 20 11.72 8.16 14.16
N ASP A 21 11.60 8.33 15.47
CA ASP A 21 11.93 7.25 16.39
C ASP A 21 10.90 6.12 16.32
N ARG A 22 11.24 4.99 16.93
CA ARG A 22 10.40 3.80 16.93
C ARG A 22 9.05 4.03 17.63
N ASN A 23 9.03 4.84 18.69
CA ASN A 23 7.81 5.10 19.45
C ASN A 23 6.79 5.88 18.62
N LEU A 24 7.24 6.88 17.85
CA LEU A 24 6.40 7.63 16.93
C LEU A 24 5.86 6.72 15.82
N ILE A 25 6.70 5.87 15.25
CA ILE A 25 6.29 4.91 14.22
C ILE A 25 5.22 3.94 14.76
N GLU A 26 5.46 3.32 15.92
CA GLU A 26 4.49 2.42 16.56
C GLU A 26 3.19 3.14 16.92
N PHE A 27 3.27 4.39 17.40
CA PHE A 27 2.11 5.23 17.68
C PHE A 27 1.27 5.48 16.42
N ILE A 28 1.90 5.92 15.33
CA ILE A 28 1.21 6.17 14.05
C ILE A 28 0.64 4.88 13.46
N SER A 29 1.38 3.75 13.53
CA SER A 29 0.92 2.43 13.07
C SER A 29 -0.35 1.99 13.81
N LYS A 30 -0.29 2.03 15.14
CA LYS A 30 -1.39 1.64 16.02
C LYS A 30 -2.63 2.46 15.73
N ILE A 31 -2.48 3.73 15.41
CA ILE A 31 -3.62 4.61 15.16
C ILE A 31 -4.18 4.41 13.76
N LEU A 32 -3.31 4.34 12.74
CA LEU A 32 -3.72 4.12 11.35
C LEU A 32 -4.57 2.86 11.20
N PHE A 33 -4.20 1.78 11.91
CA PHE A 33 -4.89 0.48 11.87
C PHE A 33 -5.68 0.16 13.15
N GLY A 34 -5.97 1.17 13.98
CA GLY A 34 -6.62 1.02 15.27
C GLY A 34 -7.99 1.69 15.36
N LYS A 35 -8.35 2.08 16.59
CA LYS A 35 -9.69 2.62 16.92
C LYS A 35 -9.69 4.09 17.33
N GLU A 36 -8.53 4.69 17.58
CA GLU A 36 -8.41 6.04 18.12
C GLU A 36 -8.28 7.06 17.00
N ASP A 37 -9.10 8.12 17.00
CA ASP A 37 -8.98 9.22 16.04
C ASP A 37 -7.94 10.24 16.52
N ILE A 38 -6.97 10.59 15.67
CA ILE A 38 -6.01 11.69 15.93
C ILE A 38 -5.99 12.68 14.77
N LEU A 39 -5.52 13.89 15.05
CA LEU A 39 -5.15 14.86 14.03
C LEU A 39 -3.65 15.11 14.09
N ILE A 40 -2.94 14.96 12.97
CA ILE A 40 -1.50 15.24 12.86
C ILE A 40 -1.25 16.46 11.99
N CYS A 41 -0.12 17.14 12.23
CA CYS A 41 0.40 18.13 11.29
C CYS A 41 1.92 18.06 11.23
N HIS A 42 2.48 18.07 10.03
CA HIS A 42 3.91 18.24 9.84
C HIS A 42 4.25 19.74 9.89
N LEU A 43 5.06 20.19 10.85
CA LEU A 43 5.27 21.63 11.11
C LEU A 43 6.11 22.38 10.07
N GLY A 44 6.79 21.64 9.19
CA GLY A 44 7.46 22.20 8.01
C GLY A 44 6.62 22.24 6.73
N VAL A 45 5.29 22.14 6.82
CA VAL A 45 4.37 22.10 5.67
C VAL A 45 3.18 23.04 5.96
N PRO A 46 2.71 23.86 5.00
CA PRO A 46 1.56 24.73 5.21
C PRO A 46 0.34 23.99 5.77
N LEU A 47 -0.43 24.66 6.62
CA LEU A 47 -1.70 24.13 7.12
C LEU A 47 -2.79 24.35 6.06
N GLY A 48 -3.69 23.38 5.96
CA GLY A 48 -4.91 23.45 5.17
C GLY A 48 -6.05 24.03 6.01
N ASN A 49 -7.09 24.47 5.30
CA ASN A 49 -8.33 24.92 5.94
C ASN A 49 -9.15 23.74 6.48
N GLU A 50 -8.99 22.56 5.88
CA GLU A 50 -9.67 21.32 6.25
C GLU A 50 -8.66 20.19 6.41
N SER A 51 -8.97 19.22 7.28
CA SER A 51 -8.15 18.03 7.46
C SER A 51 -8.55 16.93 6.47
N ILE A 52 -7.56 16.27 5.88
CA ILE A 52 -7.80 15.03 5.12
C ILE A 52 -7.80 13.85 6.08
N SER A 53 -8.85 13.03 6.04
CA SER A 53 -8.96 11.84 6.88
C SER A 53 -8.49 10.58 6.14
N ILE A 54 -7.45 9.94 6.69
CA ILE A 54 -6.93 8.64 6.26
C ILE A 54 -7.04 7.66 7.43
N GLY A 55 -7.93 6.69 7.31
CA GLY A 55 -8.32 5.81 8.40
C GLY A 55 -8.79 6.65 9.58
N LYS A 56 -8.05 6.55 10.68
CA LYS A 56 -8.27 7.30 11.91
C LYS A 56 -7.32 8.49 12.10
N ILE A 57 -6.48 8.76 11.11
CA ILE A 57 -5.56 9.89 11.11
C ILE A 57 -6.14 11.00 10.25
N GLY A 58 -6.52 12.11 10.88
CA GLY A 58 -6.68 13.39 10.19
C GLY A 58 -5.32 14.03 9.94
N ILE A 59 -5.11 14.63 8.77
CA ILE A 59 -3.90 15.37 8.43
C ILE A 59 -4.29 16.81 8.14
N GLN A 60 -3.82 17.74 8.97
CA GLN A 60 -4.18 19.17 8.89
C GLN A 60 -3.38 19.95 7.84
N ASN A 61 -2.32 19.38 7.27
CA ASN A 61 -1.51 20.07 6.27
C ASN A 61 -2.31 20.30 4.97
N LYS A 62 -1.99 21.38 4.25
CA LYS A 62 -2.55 21.65 2.92
C LYS A 62 -2.03 20.58 1.97
N ILE A 63 -2.94 19.74 1.49
CA ILE A 63 -2.67 18.59 0.65
C ILE A 63 -3.75 18.56 -0.43
N GLU A 64 -3.36 18.49 -1.70
CA GLU A 64 -4.27 18.44 -2.85
C GLU A 64 -4.25 17.02 -3.40
N ILE A 65 -5.20 16.18 -2.99
CA ILE A 65 -5.31 14.76 -3.39
C ILE A 65 -6.71 14.49 -3.95
N ASP A 66 -6.80 13.65 -4.99
CA ASP A 66 -8.07 13.11 -5.49
C ASP A 66 -8.81 12.33 -4.38
N THR A 67 -10.01 12.78 -4.03
CA THR A 67 -10.84 12.21 -2.97
C THR A 67 -11.19 10.74 -3.20
N ARG A 68 -11.20 10.27 -4.45
CA ARG A 68 -11.43 8.84 -4.77
C ARG A 68 -10.27 7.96 -4.32
N LEU A 69 -9.03 8.47 -4.39
CA LEU A 69 -7.86 7.75 -3.90
C LEU A 69 -7.88 7.66 -2.37
N ILE A 70 -8.28 8.74 -1.68
CA ILE A 70 -8.47 8.74 -0.22
C ILE A 70 -9.56 7.73 0.16
N TYR A 71 -10.69 7.74 -0.54
CA TYR A 71 -11.79 6.80 -0.31
C TYR A 71 -11.32 5.34 -0.44
N MET A 72 -10.58 5.03 -1.50
CA MET A 72 -10.07 3.68 -1.77
C MET A 72 -8.98 3.25 -0.77
N LEU A 73 -8.08 4.14 -0.38
CA LEU A 73 -7.14 3.90 0.72
C LEU A 73 -7.88 3.59 2.03
N ASN A 74 -8.91 4.37 2.36
CA ASN A 74 -9.73 4.13 3.54
C ASN A 74 -10.47 2.80 3.49
N LYS A 75 -10.89 2.36 2.30
CA LYS A 75 -11.47 1.02 2.11
C LYS A 75 -10.48 -0.08 2.50
N PHE A 76 -9.23 -0.01 2.04
CA PHE A 76 -8.21 -0.99 2.42
C PHE A 76 -7.87 -0.95 3.91
N ILE A 77 -7.65 0.25 4.48
CA ILE A 77 -7.39 0.41 5.91
C ILE A 77 -8.53 -0.18 6.75
N ASN A 78 -9.78 0.11 6.39
CA ASN A 78 -10.93 -0.40 7.14
C ASN A 78 -11.07 -1.93 7.06
N LEU A 79 -10.69 -2.54 5.92
CA LEU A 79 -10.64 -4.00 5.82
C LEU A 79 -9.65 -4.62 6.81
N THR A 80 -8.54 -3.94 7.13
CA THR A 80 -7.56 -4.46 8.13
C THR A 80 -8.18 -4.68 9.51
N VAL A 81 -9.22 -3.92 9.88
CA VAL A 81 -9.86 -3.98 11.21
C VAL A 81 -10.65 -5.27 11.39
N ILE A 82 -11.07 -5.91 10.29
CA ILE A 82 -11.86 -7.15 10.30
C ILE A 82 -10.97 -8.37 10.61
N TYR A 83 -9.66 -8.27 10.34
CA TYR A 83 -8.71 -9.35 10.49
C TYR A 83 -7.84 -9.19 11.75
N ASP A 84 -7.47 -10.31 12.38
CA ASP A 84 -6.56 -10.30 13.52
C ASP A 84 -5.21 -9.71 13.12
N SER A 85 -4.60 -8.96 14.05
CA SER A 85 -3.25 -8.39 13.96
C SER A 85 -2.18 -9.34 13.40
N THR A 86 -2.34 -10.63 13.67
CA THR A 86 -1.37 -11.66 13.33
C THR A 86 -1.61 -12.34 11.99
N THR A 87 -2.77 -12.15 11.35
CA THR A 87 -3.11 -12.90 10.14
C THR A 87 -2.42 -12.34 8.89
N PRO A 88 -2.10 -13.20 7.92
CA PRO A 88 -1.57 -12.78 6.62
C PRO A 88 -2.41 -11.73 5.89
N GLU A 89 -3.74 -11.85 5.94
CA GLU A 89 -4.66 -10.95 5.26
C GLU A 89 -4.48 -9.53 5.75
N ARG A 90 -4.41 -9.36 7.07
CA ARG A 90 -4.18 -8.03 7.66
C ARG A 90 -2.84 -7.48 7.22
N LYS A 91 -1.77 -8.26 7.28
CA LYS A 91 -0.42 -7.83 6.88
C LYS A 91 -0.38 -7.42 5.41
N ILE A 92 -1.00 -8.19 4.51
CA ILE A 92 -1.12 -7.87 3.08
C ILE A 92 -1.88 -6.55 2.88
N LEU A 93 -3.02 -6.37 3.55
CA LEU A 93 -3.83 -5.16 3.44
C LEU A 93 -3.13 -3.93 4.04
N GLN A 94 -2.41 -4.09 5.15
CA GLN A 94 -1.56 -3.06 5.75
C GLN A 94 -0.45 -2.66 4.79
N TYR A 95 0.24 -3.63 4.21
CA TYR A 95 1.28 -3.39 3.21
C TYR A 95 0.74 -2.59 2.01
N ILE A 96 -0.38 -3.01 1.43
CA ILE A 96 -1.02 -2.28 0.33
C ILE A 96 -1.37 -0.85 0.75
N SER A 97 -1.95 -0.67 1.95
CA SER A 97 -2.35 0.64 2.46
C SER A 97 -1.15 1.57 2.67
N LEU A 98 -0.06 1.05 3.23
CA LEU A 98 1.18 1.81 3.45
C LEU A 98 1.88 2.16 2.14
N GLN A 99 1.90 1.25 1.17
CA GLN A 99 2.44 1.53 -0.16
C GLN A 99 1.62 2.58 -0.89
N LEU A 100 0.29 2.50 -0.83
CA LEU A 100 -0.61 3.52 -1.34
C LEU A 100 -0.33 4.88 -0.70
N LEU A 101 -0.15 4.95 0.62
CA LEU A 101 0.24 6.17 1.32
C LEU A 101 1.56 6.75 0.79
N VAL A 102 2.58 5.92 0.62
CA VAL A 102 3.88 6.33 0.08
C VAL A 102 3.76 6.87 -1.34
N ILE A 103 2.95 6.22 -2.18
CA ILE A 103 2.68 6.65 -3.56
C ILE A 103 1.96 8.01 -3.54
N LEU A 104 0.85 8.11 -2.80
CA LEU A 104 0.01 9.31 -2.70
C LEU A 104 0.79 10.53 -2.23
N PHE A 105 1.57 10.39 -1.16
CA PHE A 105 2.34 11.51 -0.63
C PHE A 105 3.61 11.78 -1.42
N GLY A 106 3.99 10.93 -2.37
CA GLY A 106 5.24 11.07 -3.10
C GLY A 106 5.31 12.21 -4.08
N SER A 107 4.20 12.54 -4.72
CA SER A 107 4.07 13.68 -5.62
C SER A 107 3.71 14.98 -4.90
N ILE A 108 3.28 14.91 -3.64
CA ILE A 108 2.60 16.04 -2.96
C ILE A 108 3.38 16.54 -1.75
N ASN A 109 3.92 15.63 -0.93
CA ASN A 109 4.57 15.98 0.32
C ASN A 109 5.68 15.00 0.69
N HIS A 110 6.91 15.34 0.32
CA HIS A 110 8.08 14.51 0.56
C HIS A 110 8.34 14.19 2.04
N LYS A 111 7.86 15.02 2.99
CA LYS A 111 8.05 14.80 4.44
C LYS A 111 7.08 13.77 4.97
N LEU A 112 5.79 13.87 4.60
CA LEU A 112 4.80 12.84 4.91
C LEU A 112 5.12 11.52 4.20
N LYS A 113 5.56 11.55 2.93
CA LYS A 113 6.09 10.36 2.26
C LYS A 113 7.23 9.72 3.04
N TYR A 114 8.14 10.52 3.59
CA TYR A 114 9.25 9.99 4.39
C TYR A 114 8.74 9.28 5.65
N LEU A 115 7.79 9.88 6.39
CA LEU A 115 7.15 9.22 7.54
C LEU A 115 6.53 7.87 7.16
N PHE A 116 5.70 7.85 6.11
CA PHE A 116 5.03 6.61 5.68
C PHE A 116 5.98 5.57 5.10
N ASN A 117 7.11 5.99 4.51
CA ASN A 117 8.17 5.07 4.11
C ASN A 117 8.85 4.43 5.32
N GLU A 118 9.14 5.19 6.37
CA GLU A 118 9.72 4.61 7.58
C GLU A 118 8.73 3.67 8.28
N LEU A 119 7.44 4.00 8.26
CA LEU A 119 6.36 3.13 8.74
C LEU A 119 6.27 1.83 7.91
N LEU A 120 6.32 1.92 6.59
CA LEU A 120 6.36 0.75 5.71
C LEU A 120 7.58 -0.14 6.01
N LYS A 121 8.75 0.45 6.23
CA LYS A 121 9.98 -0.29 6.54
C LYS A 121 9.92 -0.98 7.90
N SER A 122 9.36 -0.34 8.93
CA SER A 122 9.19 -0.96 10.25
C SER A 122 8.16 -2.09 10.22
N GLU A 123 7.16 -1.97 9.35
CA GLU A 123 6.09 -2.93 9.13
C GLU A 123 6.42 -3.91 7.98
N LEU A 124 7.69 -4.01 7.53
CA LEU A 124 8.13 -5.10 6.64
C LEU A 124 8.07 -6.42 7.41
N LEU A 125 6.84 -6.91 7.55
CA LEU A 125 6.49 -8.09 8.29
C LEU A 125 6.60 -9.28 7.33
N GLU A 126 7.38 -10.29 7.70
CA GLU A 126 7.19 -11.61 7.12
C GLU A 126 5.72 -11.99 7.31
N ILE A 127 5.02 -12.24 6.20
CA ILE A 127 3.60 -12.60 6.24
C ILE A 127 3.43 -13.87 7.08
N GLY A 128 4.36 -14.82 6.92
CA GLY A 128 4.23 -16.18 7.43
C GLY A 128 3.34 -17.04 6.53
N TYR A 129 3.41 -18.35 6.69
CA TYR A 129 2.46 -19.26 6.06
C TYR A 129 1.23 -19.43 6.94
N THR A 130 0.06 -19.50 6.33
CA THR A 130 -1.14 -20.06 6.95
C THR A 130 -1.75 -21.11 6.03
N SER A 131 -2.53 -22.02 6.62
CA SER A 131 -3.21 -23.09 5.90
C SER A 131 -4.35 -22.58 5.02
N THR A 132 -4.98 -21.45 5.38
CA THR A 132 -6.07 -20.82 4.61
C THR A 132 -6.14 -19.32 4.94
N THR A 133 -6.73 -18.54 4.04
CA THR A 133 -6.94 -17.09 4.16
C THR A 133 -8.33 -16.67 3.68
N ALA A 134 -9.03 -15.80 4.40
CA ALA A 134 -10.40 -15.43 4.03
C ALA A 134 -10.48 -14.24 3.05
N LEU A 135 -9.35 -13.78 2.50
CA LEU A 135 -9.30 -12.62 1.62
C LEU A 135 -9.87 -12.96 0.23
N ARG A 136 -10.67 -12.05 -0.35
CA ARG A 136 -11.33 -12.24 -1.65
C ARG A 136 -11.04 -11.10 -2.61
N GLU A 137 -11.05 -11.41 -3.90
CA GLU A 137 -10.91 -10.40 -4.95
C GLU A 137 -12.02 -9.34 -4.85
N ASN A 138 -11.70 -8.13 -5.31
CA ASN A 138 -12.66 -7.05 -5.50
C ASN A 138 -12.18 -6.14 -6.63
N ASN A 139 -12.90 -5.06 -6.93
CA ASN A 139 -12.56 -4.15 -8.03
C ASN A 139 -11.15 -3.52 -7.95
N HIS A 140 -10.49 -3.54 -6.78
CA HIS A 140 -9.15 -3.01 -6.56
C HIS A 140 -8.12 -4.06 -6.17
N LEU A 141 -8.52 -5.32 -5.99
CA LEU A 141 -7.67 -6.37 -5.47
C LEU A 141 -7.88 -7.65 -6.28
N GLU A 142 -6.85 -8.07 -6.99
CA GLU A 142 -6.84 -9.27 -7.82
C GLU A 142 -5.81 -10.26 -7.28
N PHE A 143 -6.14 -11.56 -7.25
CA PHE A 143 -5.26 -12.63 -6.81
C PHE A 143 -4.93 -13.54 -7.98
N LYS A 144 -3.65 -13.94 -8.05
CA LYS A 144 -3.20 -14.95 -9.02
C LYS A 144 -2.25 -15.92 -8.34
N ASN A 145 -2.38 -17.20 -8.70
CA ASN A 145 -1.42 -18.21 -8.26
C ASN A 145 -0.06 -17.96 -8.92
N ARG A 146 1.00 -18.58 -8.39
CA ARG A 146 2.36 -18.40 -8.95
C ARG A 146 2.48 -18.92 -10.38
N ASP A 147 1.76 -20.01 -10.69
CA ASP A 147 1.79 -20.68 -11.99
C ASP A 147 1.07 -19.88 -13.09
N TRP A 148 0.35 -18.81 -12.70
CA TRP A 148 -0.22 -17.87 -13.64
C TRP A 148 0.86 -17.12 -14.42
N LEU A 149 2.07 -16.94 -13.88
CA LEU A 149 3.14 -16.26 -14.60
C LEU A 149 3.90 -17.23 -15.53
N PRO A 150 4.03 -16.92 -16.83
CA PRO A 150 4.89 -17.69 -17.71
C PRO A 150 6.37 -17.45 -17.35
N THR A 151 7.26 -18.33 -17.82
CA THR A 151 8.70 -18.21 -17.53
C THR A 151 9.39 -17.09 -18.29
N LYS A 152 8.93 -16.75 -19.51
CA LYS A 152 9.57 -15.77 -20.40
C LYS A 152 9.05 -14.36 -20.13
N ASP A 153 9.96 -13.40 -20.00
CA ASP A 153 9.63 -12.00 -19.69
C ASP A 153 8.66 -11.36 -20.69
N LYS A 154 8.82 -11.62 -21.99
CA LYS A 154 7.93 -11.09 -23.03
C LYS A 154 6.48 -11.50 -22.77
N ASP A 155 6.28 -12.76 -22.38
CA ASP A 155 4.95 -13.33 -22.12
C ASP A 155 4.39 -12.80 -20.79
N ILE A 156 5.25 -12.60 -19.78
CA ILE A 156 4.88 -11.95 -18.50
C ILE A 156 4.37 -10.54 -18.77
N VAL A 157 5.12 -9.74 -19.52
CA VAL A 157 4.79 -8.35 -19.86
C VAL A 157 3.43 -8.29 -20.57
N GLU A 158 3.21 -9.15 -21.56
CA GLU A 158 1.95 -9.20 -22.31
C GLU A 158 0.78 -9.60 -21.40
N LYS A 159 0.96 -10.67 -20.61
CA LYS A 159 -0.09 -11.21 -19.74
C LYS A 159 -0.52 -10.21 -18.67
N ILE A 160 0.44 -9.54 -18.01
CA ILE A 160 0.15 -8.49 -17.03
C ILE A 160 -0.51 -7.30 -17.72
N SER A 161 0.04 -6.80 -18.83
CA SER A 161 -0.53 -5.63 -19.52
C SER A 161 -1.98 -5.85 -19.94
N ASN A 162 -2.33 -7.05 -20.42
CA ASN A 162 -3.70 -7.40 -20.81
C ASN A 162 -4.63 -7.55 -19.60
N LEU A 163 -4.13 -8.13 -18.50
CA LEU A 163 -4.87 -8.15 -17.24
C LEU A 163 -5.20 -6.73 -16.77
N ILE A 164 -4.20 -5.83 -16.76
CA ILE A 164 -4.39 -4.43 -16.38
C ILE A 164 -5.45 -3.76 -17.26
N LYS A 165 -5.34 -3.87 -18.59
CA LYS A 165 -6.31 -3.26 -19.52
C LYS A 165 -7.75 -3.77 -19.33
N SER A 166 -7.93 -5.01 -18.88
CA SER A 166 -9.27 -5.59 -18.67
C SER A 166 -9.86 -5.33 -17.28
N LYS A 167 -9.01 -5.21 -16.25
CA LYS A 167 -9.43 -5.10 -14.84
C LYS A 167 -9.32 -3.69 -14.27
N TYR A 168 -8.44 -2.85 -14.81
CA TYR A 168 -8.26 -1.48 -14.35
C TYR A 168 -9.46 -0.62 -14.75
N LYS A 169 -10.45 -0.56 -13.85
CA LYS A 169 -11.68 0.22 -14.02
C LYS A 169 -11.75 1.41 -13.08
N GLU A 170 -11.09 1.28 -11.93
CA GLU A 170 -11.04 2.29 -10.88
C GLU A 170 -9.58 2.76 -10.75
N LYS A 171 -9.36 4.00 -10.29
CA LYS A 171 -8.07 4.73 -10.26
C LYS A 171 -6.88 3.96 -9.66
N PHE A 172 -7.12 2.79 -9.06
CA PHE A 172 -6.12 1.91 -8.50
C PHE A 172 -6.51 0.43 -8.63
N LEU A 173 -5.51 -0.41 -8.88
CA LEU A 173 -5.59 -1.87 -8.83
C LEU A 173 -4.31 -2.43 -8.20
N ALA A 174 -4.48 -3.29 -7.19
CA ALA A 174 -3.42 -4.15 -6.66
C ALA A 174 -3.61 -5.58 -7.19
N ILE A 175 -2.56 -6.15 -7.79
CA ILE A 175 -2.54 -7.54 -8.23
C ILE A 175 -1.51 -8.28 -7.38
N ILE A 176 -1.94 -9.31 -6.65
CA ILE A 176 -1.09 -10.14 -5.81
C ILE A 176 -0.88 -11.48 -6.51
N ILE A 177 0.38 -11.80 -6.81
CA ILE A 177 0.77 -13.06 -7.43
C ILE A 177 1.53 -13.92 -6.42
N GLY A 178 1.20 -15.21 -6.38
CA GLY A 178 1.66 -16.17 -5.37
C GLY A 178 0.56 -16.54 -4.36
N PHE A 179 -0.69 -16.24 -4.69
CA PHE A 179 -1.88 -16.53 -3.88
C PHE A 179 -2.85 -17.42 -4.66
N HIS A 180 -3.15 -18.60 -4.13
CA HIS A 180 -4.09 -19.53 -4.74
C HIS A 180 -5.51 -19.22 -4.29
N GLU A 181 -6.28 -18.51 -5.11
CA GLU A 181 -7.61 -17.99 -4.72
C GLU A 181 -8.59 -19.08 -4.29
N LYS A 182 -8.67 -20.19 -5.04
CA LYS A 182 -9.63 -21.27 -4.78
C LYS A 182 -9.39 -21.98 -3.45
N ASP A 183 -8.12 -22.21 -3.16
CA ASP A 183 -7.69 -22.91 -1.94
C ASP A 183 -7.36 -21.93 -0.82
N GLN A 184 -7.49 -20.62 -1.09
CA GLN A 184 -7.23 -19.56 -0.14
C GLN A 184 -5.82 -19.63 0.47
N LEU A 185 -4.83 -20.05 -0.31
CA LEU A 185 -3.49 -20.40 0.18
C LEU A 185 -2.41 -19.44 -0.33
N ILE A 186 -1.49 -19.06 0.55
CA ILE A 186 -0.27 -18.32 0.19
C ILE A 186 0.82 -19.32 -0.18
N GLU A 187 1.11 -19.44 -1.47
CA GLU A 187 2.15 -20.34 -1.99
C GLU A 187 3.51 -19.66 -2.09
N GLY A 188 3.49 -18.35 -2.32
CA GLY A 188 4.69 -17.55 -2.58
C GLY A 188 5.39 -17.90 -3.89
N ILE A 189 6.30 -17.02 -4.28
CA ILE A 189 7.19 -17.16 -5.43
C ILE A 189 8.62 -17.28 -4.88
N PRO A 190 9.43 -18.24 -5.35
CA PRO A 190 10.82 -18.36 -4.93
C PRO A 190 11.64 -17.11 -5.28
N LEU A 191 12.45 -16.61 -4.34
CA LEU A 191 13.32 -15.43 -4.54
C LEU A 191 14.21 -15.55 -5.78
N SER A 192 14.69 -16.76 -6.08
CA SER A 192 15.53 -17.05 -7.25
C SER A 192 14.86 -16.76 -8.59
N GLN A 193 13.53 -16.70 -8.64
CA GLN A 193 12.79 -16.51 -9.89
C GLN A 193 12.73 -15.04 -10.33
N PHE A 194 12.75 -14.08 -9.40
CA PHE A 194 12.67 -12.65 -9.70
C PHE A 194 13.72 -11.84 -8.91
N GLY A 195 14.93 -11.80 -9.45
CA GLY A 195 15.95 -10.84 -9.04
C GLY A 195 15.53 -9.39 -9.33
N ASP A 196 16.12 -8.43 -8.62
CA ASP A 196 15.74 -7.02 -8.70
C ASP A 196 15.86 -6.45 -10.12
N ASP A 197 16.93 -6.79 -10.85
CA ASP A 197 17.10 -6.37 -12.25
C ASP A 197 15.98 -6.87 -13.16
N ARG A 198 15.52 -8.11 -12.94
CA ARG A 198 14.41 -8.67 -13.70
C ARG A 198 13.12 -7.91 -13.38
N VAL A 199 12.86 -7.62 -12.11
CA VAL A 199 11.68 -6.87 -11.67
C VAL A 199 11.68 -5.47 -12.30
N ASN A 200 12.80 -4.75 -12.24
CA ASN A 200 12.95 -3.41 -12.82
C ASN A 200 12.70 -3.43 -14.33
N ASN A 201 13.31 -4.39 -15.05
CA ASN A 201 13.12 -4.54 -16.49
C ASN A 201 11.66 -4.86 -16.87
N LEU A 202 10.96 -5.68 -16.06
CA LEU A 202 9.55 -5.97 -16.28
C LEU A 202 8.69 -4.73 -16.04
N GLU A 203 8.97 -3.98 -14.98
CA GLU A 203 8.26 -2.75 -14.66
C GLU A 203 8.35 -1.73 -15.80
N GLU A 204 9.55 -1.45 -16.31
CA GLU A 204 9.75 -0.52 -17.43
C GLU A 204 9.03 -0.97 -18.70
N LYS A 205 9.11 -2.26 -19.03
CA LYS A 205 8.45 -2.82 -20.23
C LYS A 205 6.92 -2.79 -20.13
N ILE A 206 6.37 -2.99 -18.94
CA ILE A 206 4.91 -2.92 -18.71
C ILE A 206 4.46 -1.46 -18.76
N LYS A 207 5.19 -0.53 -18.12
CA LYS A 207 4.96 0.92 -18.23
C LYS A 207 4.90 1.38 -19.69
N GLY A 208 5.79 0.89 -20.54
CA GLY A 208 5.78 1.19 -21.98
C GLY A 208 4.56 0.67 -22.75
N LYS A 209 3.71 -0.18 -22.15
CA LYS A 209 2.52 -0.79 -22.79
C LYS A 209 1.18 -0.30 -22.25
N ILE A 210 1.18 0.43 -21.14
CA ILE A 210 -0.02 0.94 -20.48
C ILE A 210 0.07 2.45 -20.30
N SER A 211 -1.07 3.13 -20.17
CA SER A 211 -1.13 4.59 -20.00
C SER A 211 -1.22 5.01 -18.53
N TYR A 212 -0.82 4.13 -17.62
CA TYR A 212 -0.97 4.30 -16.17
C TYR A 212 0.38 4.13 -15.49
N GLU A 213 0.48 4.67 -14.28
CA GLU A 213 1.61 4.37 -13.43
C GLU A 213 1.56 2.92 -12.96
N PHE A 214 2.74 2.32 -12.86
CA PHE A 214 2.90 0.91 -12.52
C PHE A 214 4.07 0.74 -11.57
N ARG A 215 3.96 -0.21 -10.65
CA ARG A 215 5.05 -0.59 -9.77
C ARG A 215 4.97 -2.06 -9.43
N ILE A 216 6.11 -2.73 -9.34
CA ILE A 216 6.20 -4.09 -8.84
C ILE A 216 6.99 -4.07 -7.53
N ASP A 217 6.38 -4.59 -6.46
CA ASP A 217 7.08 -4.83 -5.22
C ASP A 217 7.10 -6.32 -4.84
N LYS A 218 8.06 -6.66 -3.98
CA LYS A 218 8.20 -7.99 -3.39
C LYS A 218 7.82 -7.92 -1.92
N LEU A 219 6.73 -8.59 -1.55
CA LEU A 219 6.28 -8.71 -0.16
C LEU A 219 6.73 -10.05 0.42
N GLN A 220 7.64 -10.03 1.38
CA GLN A 220 8.27 -11.24 1.92
C GLN A 220 7.24 -12.14 2.63
N VAL A 221 7.19 -13.42 2.23
CA VAL A 221 6.39 -14.45 2.93
C VAL A 221 7.24 -15.11 4.02
N ASN A 222 8.47 -15.49 3.67
CA ASN A 222 9.51 -16.08 4.53
C ASN A 222 10.86 -15.86 3.87
N LYS A 223 11.98 -16.25 4.50
CA LYS A 223 13.36 -16.08 3.99
C LYS A 223 13.61 -16.42 2.50
N ASN A 224 12.86 -17.33 1.90
CA ASN A 224 13.09 -17.82 0.53
C ASN A 224 11.97 -17.48 -0.47
N GLN A 225 10.86 -16.92 0.00
CA GLN A 225 9.70 -16.66 -0.84
C GLN A 225 9.05 -15.31 -0.57
N PHE A 226 8.37 -14.81 -1.59
CA PHE A 226 7.68 -13.53 -1.56
C PHE A 226 6.41 -13.58 -2.43
N LEU A 227 5.50 -12.64 -2.20
CA LEU A 227 4.42 -12.32 -3.13
C LEU A 227 4.89 -11.20 -4.04
N LEU A 228 4.61 -11.31 -5.34
CA LEU A 228 4.70 -10.15 -6.24
C LEU A 228 3.44 -9.32 -6.04
N VAL A 229 3.62 -8.07 -5.63
CA VAL A 229 2.54 -7.10 -5.48
C VAL A 229 2.69 -6.05 -6.55
N LEU A 230 1.77 -6.03 -7.50
CA LEU A 230 1.78 -5.11 -8.62
C LEU A 230 0.76 -4.01 -8.32
N PHE A 231 1.21 -2.76 -8.37
CA PHE A 231 0.37 -1.60 -8.19
C PHE A 231 0.17 -0.90 -9.52
N VAL A 232 -1.08 -0.68 -9.90
CA VAL A 232 -1.48 0.14 -11.04
C VAL A 232 -2.26 1.32 -10.52
N TYR A 233 -1.91 2.53 -10.93
CA TYR A 233 -2.58 3.74 -10.47
C TYR A 233 -2.52 4.85 -11.52
N GLU A 234 -3.40 5.84 -11.40
CA GLU A 234 -3.31 7.00 -12.27
C GLU A 234 -2.14 7.90 -11.85
N PRO A 235 -1.53 8.60 -12.82
CA PRO A 235 -0.61 9.67 -12.52
C PRO A 235 -1.28 10.69 -11.59
N ILE A 236 -0.60 11.02 -10.49
CA ILE A 236 -1.07 12.08 -9.60
C ILE A 236 -0.71 13.39 -10.28
N ILE A 237 -1.67 13.96 -11.02
CA ILE A 237 -1.52 15.27 -11.66
C ILE A 237 -1.72 16.33 -10.57
N ASN A 238 -0.67 17.11 -10.31
CA ASN A 238 -0.71 18.32 -9.49
C ASN A 238 -1.23 19.50 -10.32
#